data_AF-A0A7S1RZ62-F1
#
_entry.id   AF-A0A7S1RZ62-F1
#
_cell.length_a   1.000
_cell.length_b   1.000
_cell.length_c   1.000
_cell.angle_alpha   90.00
_cell.angle_beta   90.00
_cell.angle_gamma   90.00
#
_symmetry.space_group_name_H-M   'P 1'
#
loop_
_entity.id
_entity.type
_entity.pdbx_description
1 polymer ?
#
loop_
_entity_poly.entity_id
_entity_poly.type
_entity_poly.pdbx_seq_one_letter_code
_entity_poly.pdbx_strand_id
1 'polypeptide(L)'
;ENEALTSLLMQAVKPRFFNEVRTRQQLGYVVSSFMRARVAYISLVFLVQTERAPEVARRSIESFLSQTWRYLLNDMTHEDFEHHRDGLIRQLEEAPRNLWEAMQRDWLPIEERTWIFDSRQRQVSFLRRSNLMTLQHFVRTTLQQVPRVAVLVQSPQGPKVAPKPVGSVGDERDARQLAKHSVAAFRESLGRKEMNTKFGSMVPRLPDNVRRPSRRAAREPARSEAAPEKREAPPAEEEAHEDEDAGHTFPGDPDEDKDCKVQ
;
A
#
# COMPACT_ATOMS: atom_id res chain seq x y z
N GLU A 1 14.82 -9.41 5.85
CA GLU A 1 14.27 -10.22 6.95
C GLU A 1 13.20 -9.46 7.72
N ASN A 2 13.56 -8.35 8.40
CA ASN A 2 12.59 -7.52 9.15
C ASN A 2 11.38 -7.08 8.31
N GLU A 3 11.60 -6.71 7.04
CA GLU A 3 10.51 -6.37 6.11
C GLU A 3 9.55 -7.55 5.89
N ALA A 4 10.08 -8.76 5.69
CA ALA A 4 9.25 -9.95 5.49
C ALA A 4 8.41 -10.28 6.73
N LEU A 5 9.02 -10.21 7.92
CA LEU A 5 8.31 -10.43 9.19
C LEU A 5 7.24 -9.35 9.43
N THR A 6 7.53 -8.10 9.07
CA THR A 6 6.57 -7.00 9.21
C THR A 6 5.43 -7.11 8.19
N SER A 7 5.70 -7.55 6.97
CA SER A 7 4.68 -7.88 5.97
C SER A 7 3.77 -9.01 6.44
N LEU A 8 4.36 -10.07 7.01
CA LEU A 8 3.62 -11.21 7.56
C LEU A 8 2.72 -10.79 8.72
N LEU A 9 3.25 -9.98 9.63
CA LEU A 9 2.47 -9.36 10.69
C LEU A 9 1.29 -8.58 10.12
N MET A 10 1.51 -7.72 9.13
CA MET A 10 0.45 -6.91 8.55
C MET A 10 -0.61 -7.76 7.83
N GLN A 11 -0.22 -8.88 7.22
CA GLN A 11 -1.16 -9.83 6.62
C GLN A 11 -2.16 -10.38 7.66
N ALA A 12 -1.70 -10.67 8.88
CA ALA A 12 -2.55 -11.15 9.97
C ALA A 12 -3.35 -10.02 10.66
N VAL A 13 -2.74 -8.86 10.83
CA VAL A 13 -3.30 -7.73 11.62
C VAL A 13 -4.30 -6.91 10.83
N LYS A 14 -4.08 -6.71 9.52
CA LYS A 14 -4.90 -5.82 8.68
C LYS A 14 -6.39 -6.21 8.67
N PRO A 15 -6.78 -7.49 8.48
CA PRO A 15 -8.20 -7.88 8.53
C PRO A 15 -8.82 -7.65 9.92
N ARG A 16 -8.07 -7.95 10.99
CA ARG A 16 -8.53 -7.74 12.37
C ARG A 16 -8.76 -6.27 12.69
N PHE A 17 -7.83 -5.40 12.27
CA PHE A 17 -7.94 -3.96 12.47
C PHE A 17 -9.17 -3.39 11.79
N PHE A 18 -9.39 -3.78 10.53
CA PHE A 18 -10.55 -3.34 9.77
C PHE A 18 -11.86 -3.77 10.43
N ASN A 19 -11.93 -5.03 10.86
CA ASN A 19 -13.10 -5.57 11.54
C ASN A 19 -13.34 -4.86 12.88
N GLU A 20 -12.32 -4.69 13.72
CA GLU A 20 -12.49 -4.09 15.05
C GLU A 20 -12.96 -2.63 14.98
N VAL A 21 -12.37 -1.81 14.11
CA VAL A 21 -12.74 -0.40 14.01
C VAL A 21 -14.12 -0.21 13.36
N ARG A 22 -14.46 -1.00 12.32
CA ARG A 22 -15.77 -0.87 11.65
C ARG A 22 -16.92 -1.49 12.44
N THR A 23 -16.74 -2.67 13.04
CA THR A 23 -17.86 -3.40 13.67
C THR A 23 -18.09 -3.01 15.12
N ARG A 24 -17.03 -2.77 15.91
CA ARG A 24 -17.19 -2.57 17.36
C ARG A 24 -17.28 -1.12 17.79
N GLN A 25 -16.65 -0.21 17.04
CA GLN A 25 -16.45 1.15 17.52
C GLN A 25 -17.12 2.21 16.64
N GLN A 26 -17.56 1.83 15.42
CA GLN A 26 -18.28 2.70 14.47
C GLN A 26 -17.58 4.06 14.28
N LEU A 27 -16.25 4.08 14.32
CA LEU A 27 -15.47 5.32 14.36
C LEU A 27 -15.31 6.02 13.00
N GLY A 28 -16.17 5.75 12.01
CA GLY A 28 -16.14 6.43 10.72
C GLY A 28 -15.62 5.56 9.57
N TYR A 29 -15.91 6.02 8.35
CA TYR A 29 -15.89 5.22 7.12
C TYR A 29 -14.48 4.84 6.62
N VAL A 30 -13.45 5.63 6.96
CA VAL A 30 -12.10 5.45 6.41
C VAL A 30 -11.14 4.94 7.48
N VAL A 31 -10.77 3.67 7.34
CA VAL A 31 -9.79 2.98 8.16
C VAL A 31 -8.79 2.33 7.23
N SER A 32 -7.51 2.59 7.46
CA SER A 32 -6.44 2.00 6.66
C SER A 32 -5.31 1.53 7.56
N SER A 33 -4.73 0.40 7.21
CA SER A 33 -3.50 -0.08 7.81
C SER A 33 -2.57 -0.63 6.74
N PHE A 34 -1.31 -0.24 6.82
CA PHE A 34 -0.29 -0.65 5.86
C PHE A 34 1.10 -0.59 6.47
N MET A 35 2.00 -1.38 5.90
CA MET A 35 3.43 -1.25 6.14
C MET A 35 4.01 -0.26 5.13
N ARG A 36 4.98 0.54 5.56
CA ARG A 36 5.85 1.30 4.67
C ARG A 36 7.29 0.93 4.99
N ALA A 37 7.95 0.28 4.03
CA ALA A 37 9.38 0.04 4.05
C ALA A 37 10.09 1.14 3.26
N ARG A 38 11.19 1.65 3.84
CA ARG A 38 12.16 2.55 3.22
C ARG A 38 13.54 2.02 3.54
N VAL A 39 14.55 2.45 2.79
CA VAL A 39 15.96 2.07 2.99
C VAL A 39 16.39 2.15 4.46
N ALA A 40 15.97 3.19 5.18
CA ALA A 40 16.43 3.45 6.55
C ALA A 40 15.55 2.82 7.64
N TYR A 41 14.26 2.63 7.40
CA TYR A 41 13.34 2.17 8.44
C TYR A 41 12.08 1.54 7.84
N ILE A 42 11.47 0.67 8.65
CA ILE A 42 10.17 0.06 8.37
C ILE A 42 9.18 0.64 9.37
N SER A 43 8.02 1.09 8.89
CA SER A 43 6.96 1.64 9.71
C SER A 43 5.65 0.89 9.51
N LEU A 44 4.94 0.69 10.61
CA LEU A 44 3.55 0.25 10.62
C LEU A 44 2.66 1.47 10.79
N VAL A 45 1.75 1.68 9.85
CA VAL A 45 0.87 2.84 9.85
C VAL A 45 -0.56 2.39 10.04
N PHE A 46 -1.21 2.95 11.07
CA PHE A 46 -2.64 2.81 11.33
C PHE A 46 -3.27 4.19 11.16
N LEU A 47 -4.23 4.30 10.26
CA LEU A 47 -4.92 5.53 9.94
C LEU A 47 -6.42 5.34 10.16
N VAL A 48 -6.99 6.22 10.98
CA VAL A 48 -8.43 6.25 11.28
C VAL A 48 -8.91 7.68 11.08
N GLN A 49 -9.93 7.83 10.25
CA GLN A 49 -10.68 9.08 10.12
C GLN A 49 -12.01 8.90 10.83
N THR A 50 -12.28 9.79 11.79
CA THR A 50 -13.48 9.75 12.61
C THR A 50 -14.13 11.13 12.71
N GLU A 51 -15.45 11.16 12.92
CA GLU A 51 -16.20 12.37 13.27
C GLU A 51 -16.09 12.71 14.76
N ARG A 52 -15.60 11.78 15.57
CA ARG A 52 -15.39 11.97 17.02
C ARG A 52 -14.07 12.68 17.31
N ALA A 53 -13.85 13.05 18.57
CA ALA A 53 -12.57 13.59 19.00
C ALA A 53 -11.42 12.60 18.70
N PRO A 54 -10.25 13.06 18.19
CA PRO A 54 -9.17 12.19 17.76
C PRO A 54 -8.56 11.35 18.88
N GLU A 55 -8.74 11.77 20.14
CA GLU A 55 -8.33 11.05 21.34
C GLU A 55 -9.09 9.74 21.50
N VAL A 56 -10.33 9.67 21.03
CA VAL A 56 -11.11 8.43 20.99
C VAL A 56 -10.46 7.44 20.02
N ALA A 57 -10.13 7.89 18.81
CA ALA A 57 -9.44 7.06 17.82
C ALA A 57 -8.06 6.60 18.31
N ARG A 58 -7.31 7.47 19.02
CA ARG A 58 -6.02 7.08 19.62
C ARG A 58 -6.18 5.94 20.61
N ARG A 59 -7.10 6.07 21.58
CA ARG A 59 -7.34 5.03 22.59
C ARG A 59 -7.79 3.72 21.98
N SER A 60 -8.61 3.82 20.94
CA SER A 60 -9.05 2.67 20.15
C SER A 60 -7.90 1.93 19.49
N ILE A 61 -6.99 2.65 18.82
CA ILE A 61 -5.79 2.05 18.23
C ILE A 61 -4.89 1.44 19.31
N GLU A 62 -4.73 2.09 20.46
CA GLU A 62 -3.91 1.56 21.56
C GLU A 62 -4.49 0.28 22.17
N SER A 63 -5.81 0.22 22.35
CA SER A 63 -6.51 -0.99 22.77
C SER A 63 -6.34 -2.11 21.75
N PHE A 64 -6.56 -1.81 20.47
CA PHE A 64 -6.39 -2.75 19.36
C PHE A 64 -4.97 -3.34 19.34
N LEU A 65 -3.95 -2.48 19.43
CA LEU A 65 -2.55 -2.92 19.43
C LEU A 65 -2.27 -3.83 20.62
N SER A 66 -2.76 -3.48 21.80
CA SER A 66 -2.57 -4.31 23.01
C SER A 66 -3.19 -5.69 22.86
N GLN A 67 -4.41 -5.78 22.31
CA GLN A 67 -5.08 -7.04 22.00
C GLN A 67 -4.35 -7.83 20.92
N THR A 68 -3.85 -7.14 19.91
CA THR A 68 -3.09 -7.71 18.80
C THR A 68 -1.79 -8.35 19.28
N TRP A 69 -1.03 -7.67 20.15
CA TRP A 69 0.20 -8.23 20.72
C TRP A 69 -0.07 -9.45 21.57
N ARG A 70 -1.15 -9.44 22.36
CA ARG A 70 -1.56 -10.61 23.13
C ARG A 70 -1.90 -11.79 22.22
N TYR A 71 -2.68 -11.55 21.17
CA TYR A 71 -3.04 -12.59 20.21
C TYR A 71 -1.80 -13.20 19.53
N LEU A 72 -0.91 -12.36 18.99
CA LEU A 72 0.27 -12.83 18.25
C LEU A 72 1.24 -13.62 19.14
N LEU A 73 1.32 -13.30 20.43
CA LEU A 73 2.24 -13.94 21.35
C LEU A 73 1.69 -15.20 22.00
N ASN A 74 0.38 -15.29 22.23
CA ASN A 74 -0.20 -16.34 23.07
C ASN A 74 -1.30 -17.16 22.38
N ASP A 75 -2.07 -16.55 21.47
CA ASP A 75 -3.30 -17.15 20.96
C ASP A 75 -3.17 -17.61 19.49
N MET A 76 -2.15 -17.13 18.76
CA MET A 76 -1.92 -17.50 17.37
C MET A 76 -1.44 -18.94 17.26
N THR A 77 -2.20 -19.78 16.56
CA THR A 77 -1.86 -21.18 16.33
C THR A 77 -0.81 -21.32 15.23
N HIS A 78 -0.15 -22.47 15.17
CA HIS A 78 0.75 -22.80 14.07
C HIS A 78 0.03 -22.81 12.72
N GLU A 79 -1.19 -23.35 12.67
CA GLU A 79 -2.01 -23.41 11.46
C GLU A 79 -2.37 -22.00 10.94
N ASP A 80 -2.80 -21.10 11.82
CA ASP A 80 -3.07 -19.69 11.47
C ASP A 80 -1.83 -19.01 10.89
N PHE A 81 -0.67 -19.28 11.49
CA PHE A 81 0.60 -18.73 11.01
C PHE A 81 0.96 -19.23 9.62
N GLU A 82 0.84 -20.54 9.38
CA GLU A 82 1.13 -21.13 8.08
C GLU A 82 0.17 -20.61 7.01
N HIS A 83 -1.12 -20.47 7.35
CA HIS A 83 -2.11 -19.88 6.45
C HIS A 83 -1.72 -18.45 6.02
N HIS A 84 -1.35 -17.59 6.98
CA HIS A 84 -0.91 -16.23 6.67
C HIS A 84 0.43 -16.20 5.91
N ARG A 85 1.39 -17.06 6.27
CA ARG A 85 2.68 -17.19 5.59
C ARG A 85 2.50 -17.58 4.13
N ASP A 86 1.71 -18.61 3.87
CA ASP A 86 1.51 -19.16 2.53
C ASP A 86 0.69 -18.19 1.67
N GLY A 87 -0.30 -17.51 2.27
CA GLY A 87 -1.02 -16.42 1.61
C GLY A 87 -0.08 -15.28 1.19
N LEU A 88 0.83 -14.86 2.06
CA LEU A 88 1.82 -13.84 1.73
C LEU A 88 2.82 -14.30 0.66
N ILE A 89 3.30 -15.55 0.74
CA ILE A 89 4.20 -16.13 -0.27
C ILE A 89 3.52 -16.10 -1.64
N ARG A 90 2.26 -16.56 -1.74
CA ARG A 90 1.50 -16.52 -3.00
C ARG A 90 1.38 -15.10 -3.56
N GLN A 91 1.08 -14.11 -2.70
CA GLN A 91 1.01 -12.71 -3.11
C GLN A 91 2.37 -12.18 -3.60
N LEU A 92 3.48 -12.61 -2.97
CA LEU A 92 4.83 -12.22 -3.37
C LEU A 92 5.28 -12.88 -4.67
N GLU A 93 4.83 -14.09 -4.96
CA GLU A 93 5.14 -14.84 -6.18
C GLU A 93 4.24 -14.48 -7.37
N GLU A 94 3.11 -13.80 -7.13
CA GLU A 94 2.18 -13.37 -8.20
C GLU A 94 2.90 -12.49 -9.24
N ALA A 95 2.82 -12.93 -10.50
CA ALA A 95 3.33 -12.17 -11.65
C ALA A 95 2.61 -10.81 -11.77
N PRO A 96 3.30 -9.75 -12.24
CA PRO A 96 2.64 -8.47 -12.47
C PRO A 96 1.56 -8.63 -13.55
N ARG A 97 0.38 -8.06 -13.32
CA ARG A 97 -0.77 -8.20 -14.22
C ARG A 97 -0.64 -7.36 -15.48
N ASN A 98 0.16 -6.31 -15.41
CA ASN A 98 0.38 -5.36 -16.51
C ASN A 98 1.78 -4.74 -16.42
N LEU A 99 2.18 -4.06 -17.49
CA LEU A 99 3.49 -3.40 -17.58
C LEU A 99 3.66 -2.30 -16.51
N TRP A 100 2.59 -1.62 -16.13
CA TRP A 100 2.64 -0.60 -15.09
C TRP A 100 3.03 -1.18 -13.73
N GLU A 101 2.42 -2.30 -13.34
CA GLU A 101 2.78 -3.02 -12.11
C GLU A 101 4.22 -3.54 -12.15
N ALA A 102 4.65 -4.06 -13.29
CA ALA A 102 6.05 -4.48 -13.47
C ALA A 102 7.01 -3.30 -13.29
N MET A 103 6.73 -2.17 -13.97
CA MET A 103 7.49 -0.94 -13.84
C MET A 103 7.54 -0.45 -12.39
N GLN A 104 6.40 -0.43 -11.68
CA GLN A 104 6.34 0.01 -10.29
C GLN A 104 7.17 -0.87 -9.35
N ARG A 105 7.21 -2.19 -9.58
CA ARG A 105 8.04 -3.11 -8.79
C ARG A 105 9.54 -2.79 -8.94
N ASP A 106 9.98 -2.47 -10.15
CA ASP A 106 11.39 -2.18 -10.44
C ASP A 106 11.77 -0.71 -10.18
N TRP A 107 10.79 0.19 -10.13
CA TRP A 107 11.05 1.62 -9.93
C TRP A 107 11.52 1.94 -8.52
N LEU A 108 10.97 1.27 -7.51
CA LEU A 108 11.28 1.56 -6.11
C LEU A 108 12.78 1.36 -5.77
N PRO A 109 13.44 0.24 -6.16
CA PRO A 109 14.88 0.10 -5.98
C PRO A 109 15.74 1.16 -6.68
N ILE A 110 15.27 1.70 -7.80
CA ILE A 110 15.95 2.77 -8.56
C ILE A 110 15.82 4.09 -7.80
N GLU A 111 14.60 4.45 -7.39
CA GLU A 111 14.31 5.66 -6.60
C GLU A 111 15.11 5.67 -5.30
N GLU A 112 15.15 4.53 -4.60
CA GLU A 112 15.85 4.34 -3.35
C GLU A 112 17.38 4.13 -3.51
N ARG A 113 17.87 4.00 -4.76
CA ARG A 113 19.27 3.73 -5.11
C ARG A 113 19.86 2.47 -4.45
N THR A 114 19.00 1.51 -4.11
CA THR A 114 19.42 0.23 -3.54
C THR A 114 19.83 -0.75 -4.63
N TRP A 115 19.22 -0.66 -5.81
CA TRP A 115 19.44 -1.56 -6.95
C TRP A 115 19.16 -3.04 -6.63
N ILE A 116 18.30 -3.30 -5.64
CA ILE A 116 17.90 -4.65 -5.20
C ILE A 116 16.56 -5.00 -5.85
N PHE A 117 16.61 -5.64 -7.02
CA PHE A 117 15.42 -6.07 -7.77
C PHE A 117 14.87 -7.43 -7.34
N ASP A 118 15.70 -8.25 -6.67
CA ASP A 118 15.35 -9.60 -6.20
C ASP A 118 14.75 -9.61 -4.77
N SER A 119 14.27 -8.45 -4.29
CA SER A 119 13.78 -8.28 -2.92
C SER A 119 12.63 -9.23 -2.59
N ARG A 120 11.69 -9.45 -3.52
CA ARG A 120 10.56 -10.36 -3.35
C ARG A 120 11.02 -11.82 -3.25
N GLN A 121 11.95 -12.25 -4.10
CA GLN A 121 12.51 -13.61 -4.07
C GLN A 121 13.25 -13.86 -2.74
N ARG A 122 13.98 -12.86 -2.23
CA ARG A 122 14.62 -12.92 -0.91
C ARG A 122 13.59 -13.02 0.21
N GLN A 123 12.51 -12.24 0.14
CA GLN A 123 11.42 -12.30 1.12
C GLN A 123 10.75 -13.68 1.13
N VAL A 124 10.42 -14.24 -0.04
CA VAL A 124 9.85 -15.60 -0.15
C VAL A 124 10.79 -16.65 0.43
N SER A 125 12.07 -16.59 0.06
CA SER A 125 13.08 -17.53 0.55
C SER A 125 13.23 -17.50 2.07
N PHE A 126 13.15 -16.30 2.66
CA PHE A 126 13.15 -16.12 4.11
C PHE A 126 11.86 -16.64 4.75
N LEU A 127 10.70 -16.29 4.20
CA LEU A 127 9.39 -16.70 4.73
C LEU A 127 9.24 -18.23 4.75
N ARG A 128 9.70 -18.93 3.70
CA ARG A 128 9.69 -20.40 3.64
C ARG A 128 10.47 -21.07 4.77
N ARG A 129 11.52 -20.43 5.28
CA ARG A 129 12.33 -20.93 6.41
C ARG A 129 11.86 -20.39 7.76
N SER A 130 10.96 -19.41 7.77
CA SER A 130 10.48 -18.78 8.98
C SER A 130 9.44 -19.63 9.70
N ASN A 131 9.43 -19.56 11.03
CA ASN A 131 8.49 -20.26 11.89
C ASN A 131 7.79 -19.29 12.85
N LEU A 132 6.76 -19.78 13.54
CA LEU A 132 5.99 -18.98 14.50
C LEU A 132 6.87 -18.40 15.61
N MET A 133 7.87 -19.17 16.08
CA MET A 133 8.80 -18.71 17.13
C MET A 133 9.63 -17.51 16.69
N THR A 134 10.08 -17.47 15.42
CA THR A 134 10.76 -16.32 14.83
C THR A 134 9.88 -15.08 14.83
N LEU A 135 8.61 -15.23 14.47
CA LEU A 135 7.65 -14.11 14.48
C LEU A 135 7.40 -13.62 15.92
N GLN A 136 7.15 -14.53 16.86
CA GLN A 136 6.94 -14.19 18.27
C GLN A 136 8.17 -13.50 18.89
N HIS A 137 9.37 -13.99 18.56
CA HIS A 137 10.62 -13.38 18.97
C HIS A 137 10.72 -11.94 18.44
N PHE A 138 10.48 -11.74 17.14
CA PHE A 138 10.48 -10.40 16.51
C PHE A 138 9.48 -9.44 17.16
N VAL A 139 8.28 -9.92 17.51
CA VAL A 139 7.27 -9.11 18.21
C VAL A 139 7.78 -8.68 19.60
N ARG A 140 8.35 -9.60 20.38
CA ARG A 140 8.86 -9.31 21.74
C ARG A 140 10.07 -8.39 21.74
N THR A 141 11.06 -8.65 20.87
CA THR A 141 12.34 -7.94 20.93
C THR A 141 12.30 -6.61 20.19
N THR A 142 11.62 -6.58 19.03
CA THR A 142 11.63 -5.41 18.16
C THR A 142 10.36 -4.59 18.39
N LEU A 143 9.18 -5.11 18.06
CA LEU A 143 7.96 -4.30 17.99
C LEU A 143 7.48 -3.71 19.32
N GLN A 144 7.71 -4.40 20.44
CA GLN A 144 7.35 -3.87 21.75
C GLN A 144 8.22 -2.67 22.17
N GLN A 145 9.46 -2.58 21.68
CA GLN A 145 10.41 -1.52 22.00
C GLN A 145 10.40 -0.36 21.00
N VAL A 146 9.68 -0.49 19.89
CA VAL A 146 9.67 0.49 18.80
C VAL A 146 9.00 1.81 19.25
N PRO A 147 9.62 2.98 18.95
CA PRO A 147 9.03 4.27 19.24
C PRO A 147 7.73 4.46 18.46
N ARG A 148 6.73 5.04 19.12
CA ARG A 148 5.41 5.29 18.53
C ARG A 148 5.21 6.78 18.34
N VAL A 149 4.77 7.15 17.14
CA VAL A 149 4.40 8.53 16.82
C VAL A 149 2.91 8.56 16.50
N ALA A 150 2.16 9.37 17.23
CA ALA A 150 0.73 9.59 17.00
C ALA A 150 0.52 11.02 16.51
N VAL A 151 -0.07 11.16 15.33
CA VAL A 151 -0.46 12.46 14.77
C VAL A 151 -1.97 12.58 14.86
N LEU A 152 -2.44 13.51 15.71
CA LEU A 152 -3.85 13.78 15.89
C LEU A 152 -4.20 15.04 15.11
N VAL A 153 -5.10 14.90 14.13
CA VAL A 153 -5.58 16.03 13.32
C VAL A 153 -7.00 16.36 13.76
N GLN A 154 -7.21 17.59 14.21
CA GLN A 154 -8.53 18.10 14.56
C GLN A 154 -9.08 18.96 13.43
N SER A 155 -10.35 18.75 13.08
CA SER A 155 -11.05 19.66 12.17
C SER A 155 -11.20 21.03 12.82
N PRO A 156 -10.99 22.15 12.10
CA PRO A 156 -11.24 23.50 12.61
C PRO A 156 -12.69 23.72 13.08
N GLN A 157 -13.62 22.92 12.58
CA GLN A 157 -15.06 23.02 12.85
C GLN A 157 -15.57 21.95 13.82
N GLY A 158 -14.70 21.08 14.36
CA GLY A 158 -15.08 20.03 15.30
C GLY A 158 -15.38 20.57 16.71
N PRO A 159 -16.10 19.79 17.55
CA PRO A 159 -16.32 20.17 18.95
C PRO A 159 -14.97 20.37 19.64
N LYS A 160 -14.74 21.58 20.18
CA LYS A 160 -13.54 21.94 20.95
C LYS A 160 -13.52 21.14 22.25
N VAL A 161 -12.96 19.94 22.23
CA VAL A 161 -12.66 19.20 23.46
C VAL A 161 -11.36 19.77 24.00
N ALA A 162 -11.43 20.46 25.14
CA ALA A 162 -10.24 20.91 25.84
C ALA A 162 -9.35 19.69 26.16
N PRO A 163 -8.04 19.72 25.85
CA PRO A 163 -7.16 18.61 26.14
C PRO A 163 -7.13 18.36 27.65
N LYS A 164 -7.59 17.17 28.09
CA LYS A 164 -7.41 16.76 29.49
C LYS A 164 -5.91 16.54 29.74
N PRO A 165 -5.32 17.14 30.78
CA PRO A 165 -3.92 16.97 31.08
C PRO A 165 -3.66 15.50 31.42
N VAL A 166 -2.88 14.83 30.59
CA VAL A 166 -2.39 13.48 30.84
C VAL A 166 -1.19 13.62 31.77
N GLY A 167 -1.32 13.08 32.98
CA GLY A 167 -0.25 13.05 33.96
C GLY A 167 0.93 12.22 33.48
N SER A 168 2.06 12.89 33.26
CA SER A 168 3.44 12.37 33.31
C SER A 168 4.36 13.59 33.15
N VAL A 169 4.95 14.04 34.25
CA VAL A 169 5.67 15.33 34.38
C VAL A 169 7.03 15.34 33.64
N GLY A 170 7.44 14.22 33.03
CA GLY A 170 8.70 14.09 32.29
C GLY A 170 8.63 14.63 30.85
N ASP A 171 7.66 14.15 30.06
CA ASP A 171 7.59 14.42 28.61
C ASP A 171 7.00 15.80 28.28
N GLU A 172 6.33 16.42 29.25
CA GLU A 172 5.65 17.71 29.06
C GLU A 172 6.64 18.89 28.93
N ARG A 173 7.86 18.76 29.47
CA ARG A 173 8.90 19.80 29.36
C ARG A 173 9.44 19.89 27.93
N ASP A 174 9.63 18.76 27.27
CA ASP A 174 10.16 18.69 25.90
C ASP A 174 9.07 19.04 24.87
N ALA A 175 7.83 18.60 25.09
CA ALA A 175 6.70 18.98 24.24
C ALA A 175 6.36 20.48 24.33
N ARG A 176 6.50 21.10 25.51
CA ARG A 176 6.32 22.56 25.68
C ARG A 176 7.44 23.38 25.06
N GLN A 177 8.64 22.83 24.84
CA GLN A 177 9.69 23.52 24.08
C GLN A 177 9.38 23.52 22.58
N LEU A 178 8.87 22.41 22.03
CA LEU A 178 8.46 22.30 20.63
C LEU A 178 7.22 23.16 20.29
N ALA A 179 6.29 23.31 21.22
CA ALA A 179 5.07 24.12 21.04
C ALA A 179 5.30 25.64 21.04
N LYS A 180 6.49 26.14 21.37
CA LYS A 180 6.80 27.58 21.37
C LYS A 180 7.07 28.16 19.99
N HIS A 181 7.28 27.32 18.98
CA HIS A 181 7.47 27.79 17.61
C HIS A 181 6.14 27.68 16.85
N SER A 182 5.51 28.84 16.63
CA SER A 182 4.41 28.96 15.66
C SER A 182 4.82 28.32 14.33
N VAL A 183 3.91 27.59 13.68
CA VAL A 183 4.12 27.03 12.34
C VAL A 183 4.58 28.11 11.36
N ALA A 184 4.16 29.36 11.54
CA ALA A 184 4.63 30.50 10.76
C ALA A 184 6.11 30.82 11.05
N ALA A 185 6.52 30.85 12.31
CA ALA A 185 7.91 31.08 12.71
C ALA A 185 8.84 29.94 12.26
N PHE A 186 8.37 28.69 12.25
CA PHE A 186 9.10 27.55 11.69
C PHE A 186 9.21 27.64 10.15
N ARG A 187 8.15 28.09 9.48
CA ARG A 187 8.14 28.29 8.04
C ARG A 187 9.04 29.44 7.59
N GLU A 188 9.21 30.46 8.44
CA GLU A 188 10.19 31.54 8.24
C GLU A 188 11.62 31.12 8.60
N SER A 189 11.82 30.26 9.60
CA SER A 189 13.14 29.73 9.97
C SER A 189 13.69 28.72 8.95
N LEU A 190 12.81 28.06 8.19
CA LEU A 190 13.15 27.36 6.96
C LEU A 190 13.52 28.40 5.90
N GLY A 191 14.76 28.91 5.99
CA GLY A 191 15.31 29.82 5.00
C GLY A 191 15.00 29.29 3.60
N ARG A 192 14.42 30.14 2.75
CA ARG A 192 14.09 29.81 1.36
C ARG A 192 15.38 29.44 0.62
N LYS A 193 15.79 28.17 0.71
CA LYS A 193 16.64 27.56 -0.30
C LYS A 193 15.74 27.34 -1.49
N GLU A 194 15.83 28.23 -2.47
CA GLU A 194 15.35 27.90 -3.80
C GLU A 194 15.92 26.53 -4.16
N MET A 195 15.04 25.55 -4.34
CA MET A 195 15.41 24.28 -4.95
C MET A 195 15.99 24.65 -6.31
N ASN A 196 17.26 24.30 -6.56
CA ASN A 196 17.84 24.48 -7.87
C ASN A 196 17.09 23.57 -8.85
N THR A 197 16.11 24.11 -9.54
CA THR A 197 15.28 23.40 -10.55
C THR A 197 16.04 23.20 -11.86
N LYS A 198 17.31 23.61 -11.94
CA LYS A 198 18.20 23.20 -13.02
C LYS A 198 18.54 21.72 -12.83
N PHE A 199 17.67 20.85 -13.35
CA PHE A 199 18.05 19.49 -13.69
C PHE A 199 19.24 19.56 -14.64
N GLY A 200 20.44 19.45 -14.09
CA GLY A 200 21.64 19.13 -14.86
C GLY A 200 21.45 17.73 -15.41
N SER A 201 20.88 17.62 -16.61
CA SER A 201 20.79 16.37 -17.34
C SER A 201 22.20 15.79 -17.48
N MET A 202 22.54 14.78 -16.69
CA MET A 202 23.68 13.88 -16.97
C MET A 202 23.34 12.91 -18.11
N VAL A 203 22.50 13.35 -19.05
CA VAL A 203 22.27 12.62 -20.30
C VAL A 203 23.26 13.22 -21.29
N PRO A 204 24.21 12.45 -21.83
CA PRO A 204 25.04 12.92 -22.94
C PRO A 204 24.11 13.40 -24.05
N ARG A 205 24.17 14.71 -24.38
CA ARG A 205 23.43 15.22 -25.54
C ARG A 205 24.04 14.56 -26.76
N LEU A 206 23.24 13.75 -27.47
CA LEU A 206 23.65 13.28 -28.80
C LEU A 206 23.96 14.51 -29.67
N PRO A 207 25.01 14.46 -30.50
CA PRO A 207 25.32 15.55 -31.42
C PRO A 207 24.11 15.87 -32.31
N ASP A 208 23.87 17.16 -32.56
CA ASP A 208 22.77 17.66 -33.39
C ASP A 208 22.79 17.16 -34.85
N ASN A 209 23.83 16.41 -35.26
CA ASN A 209 23.99 15.91 -36.62
C ASN A 209 23.22 14.61 -36.94
N VAL A 210 22.55 13.99 -35.96
CA VAL A 210 21.71 12.81 -36.25
C VAL A 210 20.39 13.29 -36.84
N ARG A 211 20.39 13.53 -38.15
CA ARG A 211 19.18 13.73 -38.95
C ARG A 211 18.22 12.57 -38.67
N ARG A 212 17.10 12.87 -38.00
CA ARG A 212 15.94 11.95 -37.98
C ARG A 212 15.58 11.66 -39.44
N PRO A 213 15.45 10.39 -39.88
CA PRO A 213 14.98 10.11 -41.22
C PRO A 213 13.59 10.74 -41.38
N SER A 214 13.45 11.62 -42.36
CA SER A 214 12.19 12.30 -42.63
C SER A 214 11.17 11.25 -43.08
N ARG A 215 9.94 11.37 -42.55
CA ARG A 215 8.85 10.41 -42.68
C ARG A 215 8.22 10.36 -44.08
N ARG A 216 9.00 10.59 -45.15
CA ARG A 216 8.49 10.84 -46.51
C ARG A 216 9.14 10.04 -47.64
N ALA A 217 9.83 8.93 -47.35
CA ALA A 217 10.35 8.02 -48.38
C ALA A 217 10.22 6.55 -47.95
N ALA A 218 8.99 6.03 -48.00
CA ALA A 218 8.72 4.59 -48.05
C ALA A 218 7.36 4.36 -48.73
N ARG A 219 7.27 4.81 -49.99
CA ARG A 219 6.33 4.28 -50.97
C ARG A 219 7.17 3.94 -52.19
N GLU A 220 7.78 2.76 -52.16
CA GLU A 220 8.21 2.09 -53.39
C GLU A 220 7.16 1.02 -53.75
N PRO A 221 6.80 0.90 -55.04
CA PRO A 221 5.74 0.02 -55.48
C PRO A 221 6.20 -1.43 -55.54
N ALA A 222 5.29 -2.33 -55.19
CA ALA A 222 5.45 -3.77 -55.33
C ALA A 222 5.88 -4.14 -56.76
N ARG A 223 7.04 -4.78 -56.90
CA ARG A 223 7.40 -5.56 -58.08
C ARG A 223 7.23 -7.04 -57.77
N SER A 224 6.47 -7.67 -58.65
CA SER A 224 6.18 -9.10 -58.75
C SER A 224 7.45 -9.92 -58.93
N GLU A 225 7.55 -11.05 -58.25
CA GLU A 225 8.21 -12.25 -58.80
C GLU A 225 7.72 -13.53 -58.11
N ALA A 226 7.01 -14.33 -58.92
CA ALA A 226 6.83 -15.79 -58.96
C ALA A 226 6.88 -16.68 -57.69
N ALA A 227 5.81 -17.45 -57.52
CA ALA A 227 5.74 -18.73 -56.80
C ALA A 227 6.56 -19.84 -57.50
N PRO A 228 6.92 -20.96 -56.82
CA PRO A 228 6.04 -22.13 -56.70
C PRO A 228 6.20 -22.81 -55.30
N GLU A 229 5.55 -23.86 -54.82
CA GLU A 229 4.65 -24.89 -55.35
C GLU A 229 3.90 -25.53 -54.14
N LYS A 230 2.80 -26.22 -54.43
CA LYS A 230 1.81 -26.81 -53.52
C LYS A 230 2.38 -27.88 -52.57
N ARG A 231 1.91 -27.91 -51.32
CA ARG A 231 1.70 -29.16 -50.55
C ARG A 231 0.37 -29.12 -49.80
N GLU A 232 -0.40 -30.17 -50.03
CA GLU A 232 -1.77 -30.43 -49.58
C GLU A 232 -1.90 -30.52 -48.05
N ALA A 233 -3.05 -30.07 -47.54
CA ALA A 233 -3.55 -30.36 -46.21
C ALA A 233 -4.60 -31.49 -46.27
N PRO A 234 -4.71 -32.36 -45.27
CA PRO A 234 -5.92 -33.16 -45.01
C PRO A 234 -6.81 -32.54 -43.90
N PRO A 235 -8.08 -32.99 -43.77
CA PRO A 235 -9.23 -32.11 -43.60
C PRO A 235 -9.71 -31.91 -42.16
N ALA A 236 -10.60 -30.92 -42.03
CA ALA A 236 -11.36 -30.55 -40.86
C ALA A 236 -12.41 -31.60 -40.47
N GLU A 237 -12.61 -31.76 -39.17
CA GLU A 237 -13.89 -32.19 -38.60
C GLU A 237 -14.50 -31.02 -37.83
N GLU A 238 -15.81 -31.02 -37.90
CA GLU A 238 -16.80 -29.97 -37.77
C GLU A 238 -17.46 -30.11 -36.40
N GLU A 239 -17.53 -29.06 -35.59
CA GLU A 239 -18.63 -28.95 -34.62
C GLU A 239 -18.89 -27.48 -34.27
N ALA A 240 -20.18 -27.22 -34.11
CA ALA A 240 -20.84 -25.97 -34.45
C ALA A 240 -20.94 -24.97 -33.28
N HIS A 241 -21.26 -23.74 -33.71
CA HIS A 241 -21.81 -22.60 -32.99
C HIS A 241 -22.58 -22.88 -31.70
N GLU A 242 -22.43 -21.98 -30.72
CA GLU A 242 -23.51 -21.04 -30.36
C GLU A 242 -22.91 -19.81 -29.65
N ASP A 243 -23.07 -18.65 -30.31
CA ASP A 243 -22.88 -17.30 -29.79
C ASP A 243 -24.08 -16.93 -28.89
N GLU A 244 -23.87 -16.26 -27.76
CA GLU A 244 -24.76 -15.16 -27.35
C GLU A 244 -24.02 -14.09 -26.54
N ASP A 245 -24.10 -12.89 -27.10
CA ASP A 245 -23.65 -11.58 -26.69
C ASP A 245 -24.70 -10.96 -25.74
N ALA A 246 -24.29 -10.35 -24.63
CA ALA A 246 -25.17 -9.45 -23.89
C ALA A 246 -24.37 -8.42 -23.08
N GLY A 247 -24.30 -7.22 -23.65
CA GLY A 247 -23.83 -6.01 -23.00
C GLY A 247 -24.79 -5.43 -21.95
N HIS A 248 -24.24 -4.44 -21.25
CA HIS A 248 -24.85 -3.40 -20.43
C HIS A 248 -26.38 -3.22 -20.46
N THR A 249 -27.02 -3.16 -19.28
CA THR A 249 -27.77 -1.95 -18.84
C THR A 249 -28.13 -1.98 -17.35
N PHE A 250 -28.06 -0.81 -16.71
CA PHE A 250 -28.71 -0.47 -15.42
C PHE A 250 -30.24 -0.58 -15.52
N PRO A 251 -30.93 -0.69 -14.38
CA PRO A 251 -32.07 0.22 -14.18
C PRO A 251 -32.07 0.90 -12.80
N GLY A 252 -32.43 2.19 -12.83
CA GLY A 252 -32.80 2.97 -11.66
C GLY A 252 -34.22 2.67 -11.19
N ASP A 253 -34.55 3.32 -10.07
CA ASP A 253 -35.80 3.30 -9.33
C ASP A 253 -37.06 3.50 -10.18
N PRO A 254 -38.22 3.10 -9.62
CA PRO A 254 -39.24 4.12 -9.42
C PRO A 254 -39.77 4.15 -7.98
N ASP A 255 -39.99 5.39 -7.52
CA ASP A 255 -40.90 5.77 -6.44
C ASP A 255 -42.28 5.09 -6.60
N GLU A 256 -42.87 4.61 -5.50
CA GLU A 256 -44.17 5.11 -5.03
C GLU A 256 -44.59 4.50 -3.68
N ASP A 257 -45.15 5.39 -2.86
CA ASP A 257 -45.71 5.25 -1.53
C ASP A 257 -46.55 3.99 -1.24
N LYS A 258 -46.43 3.48 0.00
CA LYS A 258 -47.57 3.18 0.90
C LYS A 258 -47.15 2.68 2.30
N ASP A 259 -47.49 3.50 3.29
CA ASP A 259 -48.11 3.14 4.57
C ASP A 259 -47.45 2.17 5.57
N CYS A 260 -46.79 2.75 6.58
CA CYS A 260 -47.28 2.83 7.97
C CYS A 260 -47.96 1.59 8.61
N LYS A 261 -47.25 0.93 9.56
CA LYS A 261 -47.69 0.46 10.91
C LYS A 261 -46.60 -0.45 11.51
N VAL A 262 -45.91 -0.05 12.57
CA VAL A 262 -46.22 -0.35 13.99
C VAL A 262 -46.65 -1.80 14.23
N GLN A 263 -45.70 -2.62 14.71
CA GLN A 263 -45.78 -3.40 15.95
C GLN A 263 -44.39 -3.88 16.36
#